data_AF-A0A1G0WPT7-F1
#
_entry.id   AF-A0A1G0WPT7-F1
#
_cell.length_a   1.000
_cell.length_b   1.000
_cell.length_c   1.000
_cell.angle_alpha   90.00
_cell.angle_beta   90.00
_cell.angle_gamma   90.00
#
_symmetry.space_group_name_H-M   'P 1'
#
loop_
_entity.id
_entity.type
_entity.pdbx_description
1 polymer ?
#
loop_
_entity_poly.entity_id
_entity_poly.type
_entity_poly.pdbx_seq_one_letter_code
_entity_poly.pdbx_strand_id
1 'polypeptide(L)'
;MKNSSKKEFMNNNDDDLLPHYDFDYSKAQPNIYATYLTEQAGYVKLLPDVRKVFKSSEDVNNVLRAIIKVLPRHRKKSTKTV
;
A
#
# COMPACT_ATOMS: atom_id res chain seq x y z
N MET A 1 -34.95 -28.36 28.23
CA MET A 1 -34.84 -27.33 27.18
C MET A 1 -35.07 -25.97 27.79
N LYS A 2 -34.09 -25.05 27.69
CA LYS A 2 -34.28 -23.63 28.01
C LYS A 2 -33.73 -22.79 26.84
N ASN A 3 -34.67 -22.48 25.95
CA ASN A 3 -34.73 -21.33 25.04
C ASN A 3 -33.61 -20.28 25.21
N SER A 4 -32.67 -20.32 24.27
CA SER A 4 -31.66 -19.29 24.03
C SER A 4 -32.35 -17.98 23.62
N SER A 5 -32.44 -17.05 24.57
CA SER A 5 -32.91 -15.70 24.31
C SER A 5 -32.00 -15.05 23.28
N LYS A 6 -32.59 -14.64 22.15
CA LYS A 6 -31.95 -13.89 21.07
C LYS A 6 -31.26 -12.67 21.70
N LYS A 7 -29.95 -12.62 21.64
CA LYS A 7 -29.16 -11.46 22.11
C LYS A 7 -29.44 -10.33 21.12
N GLU A 8 -30.43 -9.50 21.42
CA GLU A 8 -30.60 -8.25 20.70
C GLU A 8 -29.33 -7.43 20.94
N PHE A 9 -28.62 -7.10 19.85
CA PHE A 9 -27.52 -6.16 19.88
C PHE A 9 -28.13 -4.80 20.22
N MET A 10 -28.27 -4.52 21.51
CA MET A 10 -28.52 -3.17 22.01
C MET A 10 -27.32 -2.34 21.55
N ASN A 11 -27.55 -1.54 20.51
CA ASN A 11 -26.58 -0.63 19.94
C ASN A 11 -26.44 0.54 20.92
N ASN A 12 -25.78 0.28 22.05
CA ASN A 12 -25.37 1.30 22.99
C ASN A 12 -24.21 2.05 22.34
N ASN A 13 -24.55 3.01 21.48
CA ASN A 13 -23.64 3.93 20.81
C ASN A 13 -23.03 4.97 21.77
N ASP A 14 -22.94 4.65 23.06
CA ASP A 14 -22.16 5.48 24.00
C ASP A 14 -20.70 5.03 23.88
N ASP A 15 -20.10 5.20 22.69
CA ASP A 15 -18.67 5.41 22.67
C ASP A 15 -18.39 6.80 23.29
N ASP A 16 -17.26 6.97 23.95
CA ASP A 16 -16.90 8.26 24.57
C ASP A 16 -16.63 9.37 23.51
N LEU A 17 -17.03 9.14 22.24
CA LEU A 17 -16.82 10.05 21.13
C LEU A 17 -17.95 11.06 21.04
N LEU A 18 -17.61 12.20 20.44
CA LEU A 18 -18.59 13.24 20.19
C LEU A 18 -19.49 12.84 19.02
N PRO A 19 -20.78 13.25 19.00
CA PRO A 19 -21.74 12.85 17.96
C PRO A 19 -21.33 13.16 16.51
N HIS A 20 -20.37 14.08 16.29
CA HIS A 20 -19.87 14.36 14.94
C HIS A 20 -18.88 13.32 14.40
N TYR A 21 -18.48 12.35 15.22
CA TYR A 21 -17.70 11.19 14.83
C TYR A 21 -18.57 9.98 14.46
N ASP A 22 -19.90 10.11 14.51
CA ASP A 22 -20.84 9.13 13.97
C ASP A 22 -20.86 9.19 12.44
N PHE A 23 -19.80 8.70 11.82
CA PHE A 23 -19.67 8.71 10.36
C PHE A 23 -20.65 7.72 9.72
N ASP A 24 -21.50 8.24 8.84
CA ASP A 24 -22.35 7.43 7.99
C ASP A 24 -21.54 6.80 6.85
N TYR A 25 -20.97 5.62 7.10
CA TYR A 25 -20.19 4.89 6.12
C TYR A 25 -20.99 4.43 4.89
N SER A 26 -22.33 4.47 4.91
CA SER A 26 -23.14 4.23 3.70
C SER A 26 -22.95 5.32 2.64
N LYS A 27 -22.51 6.51 3.06
CA LYS A 27 -22.18 7.66 2.20
C LYS A 27 -20.68 7.79 1.94
N ALA A 28 -19.86 6.84 2.40
CA ALA A 28 -18.43 6.88 2.20
C ALA A 28 -18.11 6.91 0.70
N GLN A 29 -17.28 7.88 0.30
CA GLN A 29 -16.78 7.96 -1.07
C GLN A 29 -15.48 7.17 -1.22
N PRO A 30 -15.20 6.61 -2.43
CA PRO A 30 -13.92 6.02 -2.71
C PRO A 30 -12.79 7.03 -2.49
N ASN A 31 -11.64 6.55 -2.00
CA ASN A 31 -10.46 7.41 -1.84
C ASN A 31 -10.08 8.03 -3.19
N ILE A 32 -10.15 9.37 -3.29
CA ILE A 32 -9.81 10.12 -4.51
C ILE A 32 -8.37 9.87 -4.97
N TYR A 33 -7.47 9.50 -4.05
CA TYR A 33 -6.08 9.19 -4.34
C TYR A 33 -5.85 7.75 -4.80
N ALA A 34 -6.86 6.88 -4.68
CA ALA A 34 -6.71 5.47 -5.06
C ALA A 34 -6.43 5.29 -6.56
N THR A 35 -6.99 6.16 -7.40
CA THR A 35 -6.76 6.15 -8.86
C THR A 35 -5.34 6.59 -9.23
N TYR A 36 -4.68 7.39 -8.39
CA TYR A 36 -3.31 7.84 -8.60
C TYR A 36 -2.27 6.82 -8.10
N LEU A 37 -2.68 5.84 -7.31
CA LEU A 37 -1.82 4.76 -6.79
C LEU A 37 -1.82 3.55 -7.74
N THR A 38 -1.64 3.79 -9.03
CA THR A 38 -1.45 2.73 -10.03
C THR A 38 0.02 2.54 -10.36
N GLU A 39 0.41 1.33 -10.74
CA GLU A 39 1.79 1.04 -11.21
C GLU A 39 2.17 1.94 -12.40
N GLN A 40 1.18 2.31 -13.23
CA GLN A 40 1.34 3.24 -14.35
C GLN A 40 1.64 4.68 -13.92
N ALA A 41 1.27 5.08 -12.70
CA ALA A 41 1.55 6.39 -12.12
C ALA A 41 2.90 6.44 -11.36
N GLY A 42 3.75 5.41 -11.51
CA GLY A 42 5.05 5.36 -10.84
C GLY A 42 5.00 4.88 -9.39
N TYR A 43 3.84 4.40 -8.92
CA TYR A 43 3.74 3.71 -7.64
C TYR A 43 4.40 2.33 -7.74
N VAL A 44 5.49 2.12 -7.01
CA VAL A 44 6.16 0.83 -6.94
C VAL A 44 5.70 0.09 -5.70
N LYS A 45 4.86 -0.93 -5.89
CA LYS A 45 4.44 -1.81 -4.80
C LYS A 45 5.56 -2.79 -4.46
N LEU A 46 6.06 -2.72 -3.23
CA LEU A 46 6.94 -3.77 -2.72
C LEU A 46 6.12 -5.02 -2.39
N LEU A 47 6.58 -6.17 -2.87
CA LEU A 47 5.99 -7.45 -2.52
C LEU A 47 6.26 -7.79 -1.03
N PRO A 48 5.42 -8.64 -0.39
CA PRO A 48 5.50 -8.90 1.04
C PRO A 48 6.83 -9.49 1.51
N ASP A 49 7.48 -10.29 0.67
CA ASP A 49 8.82 -10.85 0.88
C ASP A 49 9.90 -9.76 0.89
N VAL A 50 9.87 -8.83 -0.07
CA VAL A 50 10.80 -7.69 -0.17
C VAL A 50 10.59 -6.74 1.01
N ARG A 51 9.34 -6.45 1.39
CA ARG A 51 9.00 -5.57 2.53
C ARG A 51 9.50 -6.09 3.88
N LYS A 52 9.65 -7.41 4.06
CA LYS A 52 10.22 -7.98 5.29
C LYS A 52 11.69 -7.57 5.48
N VAL A 53 12.40 -7.39 4.37
CA VAL A 53 13.83 -7.05 4.36
C VAL A 53 14.04 -5.54 4.30
N PHE A 54 13.27 -4.84 3.47
CA PHE A 54 13.41 -3.41 3.23
C PHE A 54 12.23 -2.63 3.84
N LYS A 55 12.55 -1.72 4.76
CA LYS A 55 11.55 -0.92 5.49
C LYS A 55 11.17 0.36 4.75
N SER A 56 12.03 0.86 3.86
CA SER A 56 11.82 2.10 3.11
C SER A 56 12.16 1.95 1.63
N SER A 57 11.61 2.85 0.80
CA SER A 57 11.99 2.96 -0.62
C SER A 57 13.44 3.44 -0.79
N GLU A 58 13.97 4.19 0.17
CA GLU A 58 15.36 4.63 0.18
C GLU A 58 16.32 3.44 0.28
N ASP A 59 16.06 2.49 1.18
CA ASP A 59 16.88 1.29 1.35
C ASP A 59 16.93 0.46 0.08
N VAL A 60 15.77 0.25 -0.57
CA VAL A 60 15.67 -0.47 -1.84
C VAL A 60 16.49 0.23 -2.92
N ASN A 61 16.32 1.54 -3.06
CA ASN A 61 17.01 2.33 -4.08
C ASN A 61 18.53 2.32 -3.89
N ASN A 62 19.00 2.36 -2.65
CA ASN A 62 20.43 2.31 -2.34
C ASN A 62 21.05 0.97 -2.75
N VAL A 63 20.37 -0.15 -2.45
CA VAL A 63 20.83 -1.49 -2.85
C VAL A 63 20.81 -1.65 -4.38
N LEU A 64 19.72 -1.26 -5.05
CA LEU A 64 19.63 -1.36 -6.50
C LEU A 64 20.72 -0.52 -7.19
N ARG A 65 21.00 0.70 -6.70
CA ARG A 65 22.10 1.53 -7.21
C ARG A 65 23.47 0.90 -6.97
N ALA A 66 23.69 0.26 -5.83
CA ALA A 66 24.93 -0.46 -5.54
C ALA A 66 25.12 -1.62 -6.53
N ILE A 67 24.07 -2.40 -6.79
CA ILE A 67 24.09 -3.49 -7.79
C ILE A 67 24.41 -2.92 -9.18
N ILE A 68 23.74 -1.85 -9.60
CA ILE A 68 23.98 -1.20 -10.91
C ILE A 68 25.45 -0.74 -11.06
N LYS A 69 26.08 -0.24 -9.98
CA LYS A 69 27.49 0.18 -9.98
C LYS A 69 28.46 -0.99 -10.15
N VAL A 70 28.12 -2.15 -9.58
CA VAL A 70 28.95 -3.36 -9.64
C VAL A 70 28.77 -4.11 -10.96
N LEU A 71 27.58 -4.05 -11.56
CA LEU A 71 27.31 -4.71 -12.83
C LEU A 71 28.21 -4.15 -13.94
N PRO A 72 28.87 -5.02 -14.73
CA PRO A 72 29.70 -4.57 -15.84
C PRO A 72 28.83 -3.83 -16.86
N ARG A 73 29.19 -2.58 -17.19
CA ARG A 73 28.52 -1.83 -18.26
C ARG A 73 28.65 -2.64 -19.55
N HIS A 74 27.54 -3.20 -20.02
CA HIS A 74 27.46 -3.67 -21.40
C HIS A 74 27.65 -2.45 -22.31
N ARG A 75 28.90 -2.24 -22.77
CA ARG A 75 29.20 -1.29 -23.83
C ARG A 75 28.47 -1.82 -25.06
N LYS A 76 27.35 -1.19 -25.42
CA LYS A 76 26.75 -1.38 -26.74
C LYS A 76 27.87 -1.06 -27.74
N LYS A 77 28.34 -2.07 -28.46
CA LYS A 77 29.28 -1.87 -29.57
C LYS A 77 28.51 -1.05 -30.59
N SER A 78 28.78 0.26 -30.66
CA SER A 78 28.31 1.05 -31.79
C SER A 78 29.01 0.47 -33.01
N THR A 79 28.27 -0.25 -33.83
CA THR A 79 28.69 -0.61 -35.18
C THR A 79 29.02 0.70 -35.91
N LYS A 80 30.31 0.98 -36.11
CA LYS A 80 30.74 1.99 -37.06
C LYS A 80 30.35 1.47 -38.44
N THR A 81 29.29 2.05 -39.01
CA THR A 81 29.01 1.94 -40.44
C THR A 81 30.12 2.69 -41.16
N VAL A 82 30.84 1.97 -42.01
CA VAL A 82 31.83 2.49 -42.97
C VAL A 82 31.09 3.01 -44.19
#